data_AF-A0A539CUK1-F1
#
_entry.id   AF-A0A539CUK1-F1
#
_cell.length_a   1.000
_cell.length_b   1.000
_cell.length_c   1.000
_cell.angle_alpha   90.00
_cell.angle_beta   90.00
_cell.angle_gamma   90.00
#
_symmetry.space_group_name_H-M   'P 1'
#
loop_
_entity.id
_entity.type
_entity.pdbx_description
1 polymer ?
#
loop_
_entity_poly.entity_id
_entity_poly.type
_entity_poly.pdbx_seq_one_letter_code
_entity_poly.pdbx_strand_id
1 'polypeptide(L)'
;MTDLRGGKILNFKKLQKNTLHGIFDLELPFAGMILRGCCLHEKEGKRWIGWNAKPYEKQDGTKSWENIVDSYDNKSKYLLQEEVLPLVLAAMAEAPR
;
A
#
# COMPACT_ATOMS: atom_id res chain seq x y z
N MET A 1 8.41 -9.89 16.01
CA MET A 1 9.03 -9.40 14.77
C MET A 1 8.48 -10.29 13.67
N THR A 2 7.53 -9.79 12.89
CA THR A 2 6.84 -10.59 11.88
C THR A 2 7.63 -10.40 10.59
N ASP A 3 8.74 -11.12 10.47
CA ASP A 3 9.50 -11.18 9.22
C ASP A 3 8.54 -11.54 8.08
N LEU A 4 8.43 -10.66 7.08
CA LEU A 4 7.59 -10.87 5.88
C LEU A 4 8.05 -12.06 5.02
N ARG A 5 9.07 -12.82 5.44
CA ARG A 5 9.56 -14.06 4.81
C ARG A 5 9.75 -13.89 3.30
N GLY A 6 10.35 -12.78 2.90
CA GLY A 6 10.63 -12.48 1.49
C GLY A 6 9.47 -11.87 0.72
N GLY A 7 8.60 -11.08 1.37
CA GLY A 7 7.64 -10.21 0.69
C GLY A 7 8.32 -9.29 -0.32
N LYS A 8 7.70 -9.07 -1.48
CA LYS A 8 8.27 -8.31 -2.59
C LYS A 8 7.30 -7.27 -3.12
N ILE A 9 7.85 -6.14 -3.55
CA ILE A 9 7.10 -5.13 -4.30
C ILE A 9 7.19 -5.48 -5.78
N LEU A 10 6.03 -5.57 -6.42
CA LEU A 10 5.89 -5.82 -7.84
C LEU A 10 5.27 -4.60 -8.53
N ASN A 11 5.58 -4.41 -9.81
CA ASN A 11 4.92 -3.44 -10.69
C ASN A 11 4.84 -2.01 -10.13
N PHE A 12 5.84 -1.57 -9.36
CA PHE A 12 5.83 -0.22 -8.80
C PHE A 12 5.80 0.83 -9.92
N LYS A 13 4.84 1.75 -9.86
CA LYS A 13 4.71 2.87 -10.78
C LYS A 13 4.66 4.17 -9.98
N LYS A 14 5.55 5.11 -10.31
CA LYS A 14 5.51 6.47 -9.76
C LYS A 14 4.28 7.19 -10.29
N LEU A 15 3.50 7.75 -9.38
CA LEU A 15 2.31 8.54 -9.70
C LEU A 15 2.18 9.62 -8.64
N GLN A 16 2.16 10.89 -9.03
CA GLN A 16 2.01 11.99 -8.08
C GLN A 16 0.63 12.65 -8.24
N LYS A 17 -0.24 12.47 -7.26
CA LYS A 17 -1.57 13.10 -7.21
C LYS A 17 -2.02 13.28 -5.77
N ASN A 18 -2.13 14.53 -5.32
CA ASN A 18 -2.44 14.85 -3.92
C ASN A 18 -1.44 14.15 -2.98
N THR A 19 -1.92 13.22 -2.15
CA THR A 19 -1.06 12.41 -1.28
C THR A 19 -0.56 11.15 -1.94
N LEU A 20 -1.08 10.72 -3.09
CA LEU A 20 -0.62 9.52 -3.80
C LEU A 20 0.72 9.78 -4.48
N HIS A 21 1.71 8.94 -4.18
CA HIS A 21 3.09 9.03 -4.69
C HIS A 21 3.52 7.79 -5.51
N GLY A 22 2.75 6.71 -5.46
CA GLY A 22 2.96 5.55 -6.31
C GLY A 22 1.90 4.48 -6.10
N ILE A 23 1.83 3.55 -7.05
CA ILE A 23 1.01 2.34 -6.95
C ILE A 23 1.89 1.11 -7.14
N PHE A 24 1.54 0.01 -6.49
CA PHE A 24 2.30 -1.23 -6.52
C PHE A 24 1.44 -2.44 -6.18
N ASP A 25 1.96 -3.63 -6.45
CA ASP A 25 1.42 -4.86 -5.92
C ASP A 25 2.38 -5.42 -4.85
N LEU A 26 1.84 -6.02 -3.79
CA LEU A 26 2.62 -6.68 -2.73
C LEU A 26 2.47 -8.18 -2.83
N GLU A 27 3.56 -8.89 -3.07
CA GLU A 27 3.62 -10.35 -2.97
C GLU A 27 3.88 -10.76 -1.52
N LEU A 28 3.06 -11.68 -1.00
CA LEU A 28 3.16 -12.27 0.34
C LEU A 28 3.35 -13.79 0.21
N PRO A 29 4.59 -14.27 0.02
CA PRO A 29 4.85 -15.68 -0.28
C PRO A 29 4.36 -16.64 0.81
N PHE A 30 4.48 -16.25 2.09
CA PHE A 30 4.04 -17.09 3.21
C PHE A 30 2.53 -17.39 3.20
N ALA A 31 1.73 -16.53 2.57
CA ALA A 31 0.29 -16.70 2.41
C ALA A 31 -0.09 -17.24 1.03
N GLY A 32 0.85 -17.29 0.08
CA GLY A 32 0.57 -17.60 -1.32
C GLY A 32 -0.34 -16.56 -1.99
N MET A 33 -0.18 -15.28 -1.63
CA MET A 33 -1.09 -14.20 -2.06
C MET A 33 -0.35 -13.01 -2.68
N ILE A 34 -1.05 -12.30 -3.57
CA ILE A 34 -0.63 -11.00 -4.10
C ILE A 34 -1.73 -9.99 -3.80
N LEU A 35 -1.41 -8.94 -3.05
CA LEU A 35 -2.29 -7.78 -2.85
C LEU A 35 -2.06 -6.80 -3.99
N ARG A 36 -3.06 -6.65 -4.86
CA ARG A 36 -2.95 -5.79 -6.05
C ARG A 36 -3.43 -4.37 -5.79
N GLY A 37 -2.79 -3.40 -6.43
CA GLY A 37 -3.25 -2.01 -6.41
C GLY A 37 -3.12 -1.34 -5.05
N CYS A 38 -2.06 -1.65 -4.31
CA CYS A 38 -1.67 -0.89 -3.13
C CYS A 38 -1.09 0.47 -3.54
N CYS A 39 -1.18 1.44 -2.64
CA CYS A 39 -0.81 2.84 -2.88
C CYS A 39 0.24 3.28 -1.87
N LEU A 40 1.29 3.95 -2.34
CA LEU A 40 2.17 4.75 -1.47
C LEU A 40 1.59 6.15 -1.35
N HIS A 41 1.38 6.61 -0.13
CA HIS A 41 0.98 7.98 0.16
C HIS A 41 2.05 8.75 0.92
N GLU A 42 2.10 10.06 0.69
CA GLU A 42 2.91 11.02 1.43
C GLU A 42 2.12 12.30 1.67
N LYS A 43 2.26 12.87 2.88
CA LYS A 43 1.80 14.23 3.20
C LYS A 43 2.69 14.79 4.30
N GLU A 44 3.22 16.00 4.09
CA GLU A 44 4.04 16.70 5.10
C GLU A 44 5.18 15.82 5.65
N GLY A 45 5.85 15.07 4.75
CA GLY A 45 6.94 14.14 5.09
C GLY A 45 6.50 12.83 5.76
N LYS A 46 5.22 12.67 6.12
CA LYS A 46 4.68 11.41 6.64
C LYS A 46 4.26 10.50 5.50
N ARG A 47 4.72 9.25 5.52
CA ARG A 47 4.40 8.25 4.51
C ARG A 47 3.57 7.11 5.08
N TRP A 48 2.62 6.61 4.29
CA TRP A 48 1.83 5.44 4.63
C TRP A 48 1.43 4.63 3.42
N ILE A 49 1.02 3.39 3.65
CA ILE A 49 0.50 2.51 2.62
C ILE A 49 -1.02 2.57 2.67
N GLY A 50 -1.64 2.87 1.53
CA GLY A 50 -3.04 2.58 1.26
C GLY A 50 -3.14 1.15 0.76
N TRP A 51 -3.81 0.28 1.51
CA TRP A 51 -4.04 -1.09 1.07
C TRP A 51 -5.03 -1.14 -0.09
N ASN A 52 -5.13 -2.31 -0.73
CA ASN A 52 -6.04 -2.55 -1.85
C ASN A 52 -7.45 -2.06 -1.52
N ALA A 53 -7.95 -1.09 -2.27
CA ALA A 53 -9.22 -0.45 -2.03
C ALA A 53 -9.99 -0.26 -3.34
N LYS A 54 -11.33 -0.29 -3.26
CA LYS A 54 -12.22 0.05 -4.37
C LYS A 54 -12.89 1.41 -4.11
N PRO A 55 -13.08 2.23 -5.15
CA PRO A 55 -13.88 3.43 -5.01
C PRO A 55 -15.36 3.05 -4.90
N TYR A 56 -16.11 3.79 -4.09
CA TYR A 56 -17.57 3.74 -4.06
C TYR A 56 -18.14 5.16 -3.96
N GLU A 57 -19.37 5.33 -4.44
CA GLU A 57 -20.10 6.59 -4.33
C GLU A 57 -20.93 6.60 -3.06
N LYS A 58 -20.81 7.67 -2.29
CA LYS A 58 -21.67 7.94 -1.15
C LYS A 58 -23.01 8.49 -1.62
N GLN A 59 -24.01 8.47 -0.74
CA GLN A 59 -25.34 9.03 -1.01
C GLN A 59 -25.31 10.52 -1.39
N ASP A 60 -24.30 11.27 -0.93
CA ASP A 60 -24.09 12.68 -1.25
C ASP A 60 -23.39 12.92 -2.61
N GLY A 61 -23.13 11.84 -3.38
CA GLY A 61 -22.43 11.89 -4.67
C GLY A 61 -20.91 12.00 -4.56
N THR A 62 -20.33 12.02 -3.36
CA THR A 62 -18.87 12.06 -3.18
C THR A 62 -18.24 10.67 -3.33
N LYS A 63 -17.01 10.63 -3.88
CA LYS A 63 -16.23 9.38 -3.99
C LYS A 63 -15.51 9.10 -2.68
N SER A 64 -15.65 7.88 -2.21
CA SER A 64 -14.97 7.32 -1.05
C SER A 64 -14.23 6.05 -1.44
N TRP A 65 -13.38 5.55 -0.55
CA TRP A 65 -12.58 4.34 -0.77
C TRP A 65 -12.85 3.35 0.35
N GLU A 66 -13.12 2.11 -0.02
CA GLU A 66 -13.31 0.99 0.89
C GLU A 66 -12.20 -0.02 0.68
N ASN A 67 -11.53 -0.42 1.76
CA ASN A 67 -10.53 -1.48 1.71
C ASN A 67 -11.20 -2.80 1.29
N ILE A 68 -10.52 -3.55 0.42
CA ILE A 68 -10.95 -4.90 0.05
C ILE A 68 -10.36 -5.92 1.02
N VAL A 69 -9.18 -5.64 1.59
CA VAL A 69 -8.56 -6.44 2.66
C VAL A 69 -8.35 -5.55 3.87
N ASP A 70 -8.81 -6.03 5.02
CA ASP A 70 -8.61 -5.38 6.31
C ASP A 70 -7.65 -6.14 7.20
N SER A 71 -7.02 -5.40 8.11
CA SER A 71 -6.28 -5.98 9.23
C SER A 71 -7.23 -6.28 10.36
N TYR A 72 -6.99 -7.38 11.08
CA TYR A 72 -7.80 -7.78 12.24
C TYR A 72 -7.83 -6.71 13.34
N ASP A 73 -6.72 -6.00 13.55
CA ASP A 73 -6.60 -4.91 14.51
C ASP A 73 -5.59 -3.84 14.04
N ASN A 74 -5.55 -2.72 14.77
CA ASN A 74 -4.61 -1.63 14.51
C ASN A 74 -3.15 -2.07 14.68
N LYS A 75 -2.86 -2.99 15.61
CA LYS A 75 -1.49 -3.47 15.84
C LYS A 75 -0.94 -4.19 14.62
N SER A 76 -1.71 -5.11 14.06
CA SER A 76 -1.37 -5.88 12.86
C SER A 76 -1.23 -4.97 11.64
N LYS A 77 -2.11 -3.96 11.52
CA LYS A 77 -2.01 -2.92 10.50
C LYS A 77 -0.68 -2.18 10.58
N TYR A 78 -0.32 -1.67 11.76
CA TYR A 78 0.92 -0.90 11.94
C TYR A 78 2.16 -1.76 11.71
N LEU A 79 2.18 -2.99 12.23
CA LEU A 79 3.29 -3.92 11.98
C LEU A 79 3.47 -4.20 10.49
N LEU A 80 2.39 -4.51 9.77
CA LEU A 80 2.48 -4.74 8.33
C LEU A 80 2.97 -3.49 7.59
N GLN A 81 2.49 -2.32 7.99
CA GLN A 81 2.90 -1.06 7.38
C GLN A 81 4.38 -0.74 7.63
N GLU A 82 4.89 -0.98 8.85
CA GLU A 82 6.30 -0.81 9.21
C GLU A 82 7.21 -1.74 8.42
N GLU A 83 6.79 -2.99 8.20
CA GLU A 83 7.56 -3.99 7.46
C GLU A 83 7.54 -3.73 5.94
N VAL A 84 6.41 -3.31 5.37
CA VAL A 84 6.27 -3.11 3.92
C VAL A 84 6.82 -1.76 3.45
N LEU A 85 6.71 -0.70 4.28
CA LEU A 85 7.09 0.65 3.85
C LEU A 85 8.55 0.75 3.34
N PRO A 86 9.57 0.20 4.01
CA PRO A 86 10.95 0.22 3.50
C PRO A 86 11.09 -0.44 2.12
N LEU A 87 10.39 -1.54 1.87
CA LEU A 87 10.42 -2.24 0.57
C LEU A 87 9.83 -1.37 -0.54
N VAL A 88 8.74 -0.66 -0.25
CA VAL A 88 8.10 0.28 -1.19
C VAL A 88 9.01 1.47 -1.47
N LEU A 89 9.71 1.99 -0.46
CA LEU A 89 10.66 3.10 -0.64
C LEU A 89 11.87 2.71 -1.48
N ALA A 90 12.38 1.48 -1.31
CA ALA A 90 13.43 0.94 -2.17
C ALA A 90 12.95 0.83 -3.62
N ALA A 91 11.78 0.23 -3.85
CA ALA A 91 11.18 0.13 -5.18
C ALA A 91 10.92 1.51 -5.82
N MET A 92 10.51 2.50 -5.04
CA MET A 92 10.35 3.88 -5.50
C MET A 92 11.68 4.51 -5.91
N ALA A 93 12.77 4.26 -5.17
CA ALA A 93 14.09 4.80 -5.51
C ALA A 93 14.60 4.25 -6.85
N GLU A 94 14.33 2.97 -7.13
CA GLU A 94 14.75 2.27 -8.35
C GLU A 94 13.84 2.55 -9.55
N ALA A 95 12.57 2.89 -9.33
CA ALA A 95 11.62 3.08 -10.41
C ALA A 95 12.01 4.28 -11.31
N PRO A 96 11.86 4.16 -12.64
CA PRO A 96 12.09 5.28 -13.56
C PRO A 96 11.16 6.45 -13.22
N ARG A 97 11.61 7.68 -13.53
CA ARG A 97 10.84 8.91 -13.30
C ARG A 97 9.57 8.95 -14.11
#